data_AF-A0A6N0Z9L4-F1
#
_entry.id   AF-A0A6N0Z9L4-F1
#
_cell.length_a   1.000
_cell.length_b   1.000
_cell.length_c   1.000
_cell.angle_alpha   90.00
_cell.angle_beta   90.00
_cell.angle_gamma   90.00
#
_symmetry.space_group_name_H-M   'P 1'
#
loop_
_entity.id
_entity.type
_entity.pdbx_description
1 polymer ?
#
loop_
_entity_poly.entity_id
_entity_poly.type
_entity_poly.pdbx_seq_one_letter_code
_entity_poly.pdbx_strand_id
1 'polypeptide(L)'
;MSISIVINAQPDTCLNYSNRNAAIVLGTLGIDTSEGYGEIAFVDLPRLRQRMLRALHQAGAFRTVAPTDERGPTRIVEIDGRPTIRPGVRVIDPGIDQEGVIRRLREVFHLLAVAHELRSGVTWC
;
A
#
# COMPACT_ATOMS: atom_id res chain seq x y z
N MET A 1 6.47 3.16 3.73
CA MET A 1 6.21 3.86 2.46
C MET A 1 4.71 4.03 2.35
N SER A 2 4.24 5.27 2.22
CA SER A 2 2.82 5.58 2.03
C SER A 2 2.63 5.86 0.55
N ILE A 3 1.86 5.05 -0.16
CA ILE A 3 1.52 5.34 -1.56
C ILE A 3 0.12 5.95 -1.60
N SER A 4 -0.12 6.93 -2.45
CA SER A 4 -1.40 7.63 -2.57
C SER A 4 -1.86 7.53 -4.00
N ILE A 5 -2.96 6.81 -4.26
CA ILE A 5 -3.53 6.76 -5.62
C ILE A 5 -4.55 7.88 -5.77
N VAL A 6 -4.38 8.72 -6.80
CA VAL A 6 -5.15 9.93 -7.04
C VAL A 6 -5.70 9.94 -8.46
N ILE A 7 -6.99 10.27 -8.62
CA ILE A 7 -7.59 10.49 -9.95
C ILE A 7 -7.29 11.92 -10.38
N ASN A 8 -6.65 12.12 -11.54
CA ASN A 8 -6.19 13.45 -11.94
C ASN A 8 -7.33 14.47 -12.09
N ALA A 9 -8.54 14.02 -12.46
CA ALA A 9 -9.73 14.85 -12.57
C ALA A 9 -10.46 15.09 -11.24
N GLN A 10 -10.17 14.31 -10.18
CA GLN A 10 -10.79 14.40 -8.86
C GLN A 10 -9.76 14.11 -7.75
N PRO A 11 -8.86 15.08 -7.48
CA PRO A 11 -7.72 14.84 -6.59
C PRO A 11 -8.09 14.59 -5.12
N ASP A 12 -9.30 14.95 -4.70
CA ASP A 12 -9.81 14.69 -3.35
C ASP A 12 -10.07 13.19 -3.09
N THR A 13 -10.11 12.36 -4.13
CA THR A 13 -10.20 10.90 -4.01
C THR A 13 -8.78 10.33 -3.87
N CYS A 14 -8.27 10.30 -2.64
CA CYS A 14 -6.95 9.76 -2.32
C CYS A 14 -7.06 8.49 -1.46
N LEU A 15 -6.46 7.39 -1.93
CA LEU A 15 -6.28 6.18 -1.13
C LEU A 15 -4.86 6.14 -0.58
N ASN A 16 -4.70 6.30 0.73
CA ASN A 16 -3.41 6.17 1.41
C ASN A 16 -3.08 4.69 1.73
N TYR A 17 -1.88 4.27 1.34
CA TYR A 17 -1.36 2.91 1.38
C TYR A 17 -0.10 2.82 2.26
N SER A 18 -0.23 2.50 3.56
CA SER A 18 0.92 2.42 4.48
C SER A 18 1.24 1.02 5.03
N ASN A 19 0.84 -0.07 4.37
CA ASN A 19 1.06 -1.44 4.87
C ASN A 19 1.46 -2.46 3.79
N ARG A 20 1.95 -3.64 4.20
CA ARG A 20 2.35 -4.73 3.28
C ARG A 20 1.24 -5.21 2.35
N ASN A 21 -0.02 -5.17 2.78
CA ASN A 21 -1.19 -5.45 1.92
C ASN A 21 -1.21 -4.53 0.69
N ALA A 22 -0.85 -3.26 0.86
CA ALA A 22 -0.78 -2.33 -0.24
C ALA A 22 0.31 -2.64 -1.26
N ALA A 23 1.50 -3.05 -0.79
CA ALA A 23 2.59 -3.44 -1.67
C ALA A 23 2.20 -4.63 -2.55
N ILE A 24 1.44 -5.59 -2.01
CA ILE A 24 0.87 -6.70 -2.78
C ILE A 24 -0.06 -6.17 -3.87
N VAL A 25 -0.98 -5.27 -3.52
CA VAL A 25 -1.94 -4.69 -4.48
C VAL A 25 -1.24 -3.89 -5.58
N LEU A 26 -0.24 -3.08 -5.24
CA LEU A 26 0.55 -2.34 -6.25
C LEU A 26 1.37 -3.28 -7.13
N GLY A 27 1.95 -4.33 -6.55
CA GLY A 27 2.62 -5.39 -7.30
C GLY A 27 1.68 -6.08 -8.30
N THR A 28 0.41 -6.31 -7.94
CA THR A 28 -0.58 -6.89 -8.88
C THR A 28 -0.98 -5.95 -10.02
N LEU A 29 -0.82 -4.63 -9.85
CA LEU A 29 -0.95 -3.66 -10.94
C LEU A 29 0.28 -3.67 -11.87
N GLY A 30 1.40 -4.23 -11.40
CA GLY A 30 2.70 -4.14 -12.05
C GLY A 30 3.36 -2.78 -11.85
N ILE A 31 2.99 -2.07 -10.78
CA ILE A 31 3.58 -0.78 -10.42
C ILE A 31 4.85 -1.04 -9.62
N ASP A 32 5.98 -0.59 -10.16
CA ASP A 32 7.23 -0.56 -9.41
C ASP A 32 7.23 0.67 -8.50
N THR A 33 7.07 0.42 -7.21
CA THR A 33 7.00 1.48 -6.21
C THR A 33 8.36 2.08 -5.86
N SER A 34 9.47 1.53 -6.38
CA SER A 34 10.82 2.02 -6.08
C SER A 34 11.09 3.43 -6.59
N GLU A 35 10.37 3.88 -7.62
CA GLU A 35 10.50 5.23 -8.19
C GLU A 35 9.86 6.34 -7.33
N GLY A 36 8.98 5.98 -6.39
CA GLY A 36 8.34 6.93 -5.46
C GLY A 36 7.30 7.88 -6.10
N TYR A 37 7.10 7.82 -7.41
CA TYR A 37 6.03 8.49 -8.14
C TYR A 37 5.77 7.78 -9.48
N GLY A 38 4.54 7.81 -9.96
CA GLY A 38 4.25 7.41 -11.34
C GLY A 38 2.86 7.80 -11.81
N GLU A 39 2.64 7.66 -13.11
CA GLU A 39 1.38 7.97 -13.79
C GLU A 39 0.86 6.76 -14.57
N ILE A 40 -0.45 6.59 -14.54
CA ILE A 40 -1.21 5.62 -15.33
C ILE A 40 -2.08 6.41 -16.29
N ALA A 41 -1.76 6.31 -17.58
CA ALA A 41 -2.55 6.96 -18.62
C ALA A 41 -3.94 6.32 -18.74
N PHE A 42 -4.93 7.11 -19.15
CA PHE A 42 -6.31 6.64 -19.35
C PHE A 42 -6.39 5.38 -20.24
N VAL A 43 -5.57 5.33 -21.29
CA VAL A 43 -5.48 4.21 -22.25
C VAL A 43 -5.11 2.88 -21.59
N ASP A 44 -4.39 2.90 -20.47
CA ASP A 44 -3.95 1.70 -19.76
C ASP A 44 -4.95 1.19 -18.72
N LEU A 45 -5.96 2.01 -18.36
CA LEU A 45 -6.94 1.64 -17.33
C LEU A 45 -7.71 0.36 -17.64
N PRO A 46 -8.22 0.09 -18.87
CA PRO A 46 -8.93 -1.15 -19.16
C PRO A 46 -8.08 -2.40 -18.88
N ARG A 47 -6.80 -2.36 -19.25
CA ARG A 47 -5.85 -3.46 -19.03
C ARG A 47 -5.61 -3.69 -17.54
N LEU A 48 -5.44 -2.61 -16.78
CA LEU A 48 -5.23 -2.67 -15.33
C LEU A 48 -6.47 -3.18 -14.59
N ARG A 49 -7.68 -2.78 -15.01
CA ARG A 49 -8.94 -3.32 -14.49
C ARG A 49 -9.04 -4.84 -14.69
N GLN A 50 -8.65 -5.35 -15.86
CA GLN A 50 -8.63 -6.79 -16.11
C GLN A 50 -7.62 -7.53 -15.21
N ARG A 51 -6.42 -6.97 -15.02
CA ARG A 51 -5.44 -7.51 -14.07
C ARG A 51 -6.00 -7.56 -12.66
N MET A 52 -6.71 -6.50 -12.25
CA MET A 52 -7.30 -6.43 -10.92
C MET A 52 -8.42 -7.43 -10.69
N LEU A 53 -9.25 -7.66 -11.71
CA LEU A 53 -10.28 -8.69 -11.65
C LEU A 53 -9.65 -10.09 -11.50
N ARG A 54 -8.55 -10.38 -12.20
CA ARG A 54 -7.81 -11.64 -12.05
C ARG A 54 -7.20 -11.78 -10.66
N ALA A 55 -6.60 -10.72 -10.13
CA ALA A 55 -6.04 -10.71 -8.77
C ALA A 55 -7.12 -10.91 -7.70
N LEU A 56 -8.31 -10.31 -7.86
CA LEU A 56 -9.46 -10.55 -6.99
C LEU A 56 -9.92 -12.01 -7.03
N HIS A 57 -9.98 -12.62 -8.21
CA HIS A 57 -10.31 -14.04 -8.34
C HIS A 57 -9.26 -14.96 -7.70
N GLN A 58 -7.99 -14.53 -7.70
CA GLN A 58 -6.87 -15.25 -7.11
C GLN A 58 -6.59 -14.86 -5.66
N ALA A 59 -7.41 -13.99 -5.04
CA ALA A 59 -7.06 -13.38 -3.77
C ALA A 59 -6.84 -14.39 -2.64
N GLY A 60 -7.60 -15.49 -2.64
CA GLY A 60 -7.41 -16.59 -1.69
C GLY A 60 -6.04 -17.28 -1.76
N ALA A 61 -5.21 -17.00 -2.77
CA ALA A 61 -3.86 -17.53 -2.90
C ALA A 61 -2.77 -16.63 -2.27
N PHE A 62 -3.08 -15.41 -1.83
CA PHE A 62 -2.08 -14.56 -1.17
C PHE A 62 -1.63 -15.16 0.17
N ARG A 63 -0.31 -15.23 0.38
CA ARG A 63 0.25 -15.74 1.64
C ARG A 63 0.00 -14.73 2.76
N THR A 64 -0.67 -15.17 3.83
CA THR A 64 -0.86 -14.34 5.02
C THR A 64 0.39 -14.33 5.90
N VAL A 65 0.54 -13.24 6.65
CA VAL A 65 1.60 -13.04 7.64
C VAL A 65 0.91 -12.54 8.90
N ALA A 66 1.09 -13.22 10.03
CA ALA A 66 0.49 -12.78 11.27
C ALA A 66 1.05 -11.40 11.69
N PRO A 67 0.23 -10.54 12.32
CA PRO A 67 0.75 -9.32 12.92
C PRO A 67 1.77 -9.67 14.01
N THR A 68 2.80 -8.85 14.15
CA THR A 68 3.76 -8.92 15.26
C THR A 68 3.78 -7.62 16.04
N ASP A 69 4.02 -7.74 17.34
CA ASP A 69 4.16 -6.60 18.24
C ASP A 69 5.35 -6.90 19.15
N GLU A 70 6.49 -6.32 18.79
CA GLU A 70 7.75 -6.56 19.45
C GLU A 70 8.20 -5.30 20.18
N ARG A 71 8.62 -5.46 21.43
CA ARG A 71 9.28 -4.38 22.17
C ARG A 71 10.78 -4.63 22.19
N GLY A 72 11.53 -3.70 21.59
CA GLY A 72 12.98 -3.73 21.66
C GLY A 72 13.48 -3.68 23.10
N PRO A 73 14.73 -4.10 23.38
CA PRO A 73 15.30 -4.03 24.72
C PRO A 73 15.60 -2.57 25.10
N THR A 74 15.38 -2.23 26.37
CA THR A 74 15.88 -0.99 26.96
C THR A 74 17.41 -1.05 27.02
N ARG A 75 18.08 0.01 26.56
CA ARG A 75 19.55 0.09 26.52
C ARG A 75 20.04 1.29 27.30
N ILE A 76 21.16 1.16 28.00
CA ILE A 76 21.89 2.31 28.52
C ILE A 76 22.85 2.74 27.42
N VAL A 77 22.74 4.00 26.98
CA VAL A 77 23.60 4.61 25.97
C VAL A 77 24.28 5.83 26.57
N GLU A 78 25.53 6.06 26.21
CA GLU A 78 26.26 7.25 26.64
C GLU A 78 26.00 8.39 25.66
N ILE A 79 25.52 9.52 26.16
CA ILE A 79 25.26 10.75 25.38
C ILE A 79 25.97 11.87 26.13
N ASP A 80 26.89 12.56 25.47
CA ASP A 80 27.70 13.65 26.05
C ASP A 80 28.41 13.26 27.37
N GLY A 81 28.93 12.03 27.45
CA GLY A 81 29.65 11.52 28.62
C GLY A 81 28.76 11.18 29.82
N ARG A 82 27.43 11.11 29.64
CA ARG A 82 26.47 10.73 30.69
C ARG A 82 25.72 9.45 30.30
N PRO A 83 25.62 8.46 31.21
CA PRO A 83 24.80 7.27 30.97
C PRO A 83 23.32 7.66 30.93
N THR A 84 22.67 7.39 29.81
CA THR A 84 21.27 7.72 29.55
C THR A 84 20.49 6.46 29.23
N ILE A 85 19.35 6.25 29.88
CA ILE A 85 18.46 5.12 29.58
C ILE A 85 17.67 5.44 28.31
N ARG A 86 17.85 4.65 27.26
CA ARG A 86 17.03 4.67 26.05
C ARG A 86 15.99 3.54 26.16
N PRO A 87 14.70 3.86 26.33
CA PRO A 87 13.64 2.87 26.35
C PRO A 87 13.62 2.06 25.05
N GLY A 88 13.28 0.78 25.18
CA GLY A 88 13.02 -0.07 24.04
C GLY A 88 11.88 0.46 23.17
N VAL A 89 12.12 0.53 21.85
CA VAL A 89 11.11 0.94 20.88
C VAL A 89 10.14 -0.20 20.63
N ARG A 90 8.84 0.08 20.68
CA ARG A 90 7.80 -0.87 20.25
C ARG A 90 7.67 -0.81 18.73
N VAL A 91 7.77 -1.95 18.07
CA VAL A 91 7.63 -2.12 16.64
C VAL A 91 6.40 -3.00 16.40
N ILE A 92 5.40 -2.45 15.74
CA ILE A 92 4.18 -3.15 15.38
C ILE A 92 4.22 -3.41 13.88
N ASP A 93 4.26 -4.68 13.48
CA ASP A 93 3.99 -5.12 12.11
C ASP A 93 2.52 -5.55 12.03
N PRO A 94 1.66 -4.88 11.26
CA PRO A 94 0.25 -5.29 11.13
C PRO A 94 0.07 -6.61 10.36
N GLY A 95 1.12 -7.17 9.75
CA GLY A 95 1.05 -8.41 9.00
C GLY A 95 0.39 -8.27 7.63
N ILE A 96 -0.01 -9.42 7.07
CA ILE A 96 -0.80 -9.55 5.84
C ILE A 96 -2.01 -10.45 6.14
N ASP A 97 -3.19 -9.90 5.98
CA ASP A 97 -4.46 -10.61 6.19
C ASP A 97 -5.29 -10.65 4.90
N GLN A 98 -6.00 -11.76 4.69
CA GLN A 98 -6.76 -12.01 3.47
C GLN A 98 -7.89 -10.99 3.26
N GLU A 99 -8.61 -10.64 4.33
CA GLU A 99 -9.69 -9.67 4.28
C GLU A 99 -9.18 -8.29 3.87
N GLY A 100 -8.09 -7.84 4.47
CA GLY A 100 -7.41 -6.60 4.18
C GLY A 100 -6.91 -6.53 2.74
N VAL A 101 -6.29 -7.60 2.22
CA VAL A 101 -5.88 -7.67 0.81
C VAL A 101 -7.10 -7.58 -0.12
N ILE A 102 -8.16 -8.35 0.12
CA ILE A 102 -9.39 -8.33 -0.69
C ILE A 102 -10.04 -6.95 -0.66
N ARG A 103 -10.16 -6.34 0.52
CA ARG A 103 -10.71 -4.99 0.69
C ARG A 103 -9.90 -3.98 -0.13
N ARG A 104 -8.57 -4.00 -0.04
CA ARG A 104 -7.71 -3.08 -0.79
C ARG A 104 -7.80 -3.30 -2.31
N LEU A 105 -7.87 -4.55 -2.77
CA LEU A 105 -8.08 -4.85 -4.19
C LEU A 105 -9.41 -4.27 -4.71
N ARG A 106 -10.49 -4.36 -3.92
CA ARG A 106 -11.80 -3.77 -4.26
C ARG A 106 -11.76 -2.25 -4.32
N GLU A 107 -11.11 -1.61 -3.35
CA GLU A 107 -10.93 -0.14 -3.32
C GLU A 107 -10.20 0.36 -4.57
N VAL A 108 -9.07 -0.26 -4.94
CA VAL A 108 -8.34 0.07 -6.16
C VAL A 108 -9.19 -0.17 -7.41
N PHE A 109 -9.85 -1.32 -7.50
CA PHE A 109 -10.69 -1.64 -8.64
C PHE A 109 -11.82 -0.62 -8.84
N HIS A 110 -12.41 -0.15 -7.75
CA HIS A 110 -13.42 0.91 -7.76
C HIS A 110 -12.81 2.24 -8.21
N LEU A 111 -11.67 2.65 -7.66
CA LEU A 111 -10.98 3.88 -8.06
C LEU A 111 -10.66 3.89 -9.56
N LEU A 112 -10.15 2.79 -10.11
CA LEU A 112 -9.89 2.65 -11.54
C LEU A 112 -11.19 2.71 -12.38
N ALA A 113 -12.35 2.35 -11.80
CA ALA A 113 -13.64 2.48 -12.47
C ALA A 113 -14.02 3.96 -12.61
N VAL A 114 -13.93 4.70 -11.50
CA VAL A 114 -14.21 6.13 -11.46
C VAL A 114 -13.29 6.90 -12.40
N ALA A 115 -11.98 6.61 -12.39
CA ALA A 115 -11.03 7.23 -13.31
C ALA A 115 -11.40 6.98 -14.78
N HIS A 116 -11.85 5.76 -15.10
CA HIS A 116 -12.27 5.40 -16.46
C HIS A 116 -13.56 6.14 -16.86
N GLU A 117 -14.55 6.23 -15.98
CA GLU A 117 -15.79 7.00 -16.21
C GLU A 117 -15.51 8.47 -16.47
N LEU A 118 -14.55 9.05 -15.74
CA LEU A 118 -14.11 10.44 -15.89
C LEU A 118 -13.14 10.66 -17.05
N ARG A 119 -12.78 9.60 -17.80
CA ARG A 119 -11.76 9.64 -18.86
C ARG A 119 -10.42 10.24 -18.40
N SER A 120 -10.04 9.94 -17.16
CA SER A 120 -8.89 10.54 -16.49
C SER A 120 -7.79 9.52 -16.24
N GLY A 121 -6.54 9.99 -16.22
CA GLY A 121 -5.42 9.20 -15.70
C GLY A 121 -5.43 9.11 -14.18
N VAL A 122 -4.52 8.29 -13.67
CA VAL A 122 -4.33 8.08 -12.23
C VAL A 122 -2.86 8.28 -11.91
N THR A 123 -2.55 9.03 -10.86
CA THR A 123 -1.19 9.20 -10.37
C THR A 123 -1.01 8.46 -9.05
N TRP A 124 0.23 8.08 -8.74
CA TRP A 124 0.61 7.54 -7.45
C TRP A 124 1.90 8.16 -6.93
N CYS A 125 2.00 8.37 -5.62
CA CYS A 125 3.19 8.87 -4.90
C CYS A 125 3.31 8.22 -3.53
#